data_AF-C3Y382-F1
#
_entry.id   AF-C3Y382-F1
#
_cell.length_a   1.000
_cell.length_b   1.000
_cell.length_c   1.000
_cell.angle_alpha   90.00
_cell.angle_beta   90.00
_cell.angle_gamma   90.00
#
_symmetry.space_group_name_H-M   'P 1'
#
loop_
_entity.id
_entity.type
_entity.pdbx_description
1 polymer ?
#
loop_
_entity_poly.entity_id
_entity_poly.type
_entity_poly.pdbx_seq_one_letter_code
_entity_poly.pdbx_strand_id
1 'polypeptide(L)'
;MSPVAFSFRHNLRQSWNILYKLPQTCRRRFGSKFKMAEDQDKKLVKAIETESGPIYFSSATKISQGDAASFSTPREFPDFAVFYSISAYRSENSRVNNNRAHSKLLGDICNHLGPQRSLFHGFSFNPERPDTFRKQFFIPSPTMNESLRGFVQEMALKFGQTEYFEHVLREGKHLQTRVEMSEEGARHQEEEEMMRVETPHCHPAFLNPDNNAVFHSYNRAVNILRECPDIPGVSEVLSASSTLVPESLDVASLQEKCQHSVIVLEGLDATGKTTLTERLGKMLSAPVLQSPPLPIRHLREVFDSQPELIRRAYYTLGNYILAMQVAEEAQTHPVVIDRFWHSTTAYSIATEVGCGDESQLPPRGHSVYTWPSDLLKPQLALLLMVNETSRGARLAGRGMGKTEEEIRLEKSLLFRKRLVEAYLRMENPGLKVIDASGSKEEVFASTVQVLKDFKILDTETEH
;
A
#
# COMPACT_ATOMS: atom_id res chain seq x y z
N MET A 1 66.44 7.78 -18.28
CA MET A 1 66.52 7.65 -16.81
C MET A 1 65.93 8.91 -16.18
N SER A 2 65.13 8.71 -15.14
CA SER A 2 64.41 9.68 -14.28
C SER A 2 63.14 10.36 -14.85
N PRO A 3 61.98 10.20 -14.18
CA PRO A 3 60.75 10.94 -14.44
C PRO A 3 60.69 12.21 -13.55
N VAL A 4 60.14 13.30 -14.09
CA VAL A 4 59.82 14.52 -13.33
C VAL A 4 58.30 14.60 -13.17
N ALA A 5 57.85 14.70 -11.92
CA ALA A 5 56.48 14.82 -11.51
C ALA A 5 55.82 16.13 -11.99
N PHE A 6 54.56 16.07 -12.41
CA PHE A 6 53.69 17.23 -12.50
C PHE A 6 52.44 17.05 -11.62
N SER A 7 52.38 17.87 -10.59
CA SER A 7 51.22 18.14 -9.76
C SER A 7 50.23 19.01 -10.55
N PHE A 8 48.95 18.61 -10.60
CA PHE A 8 47.86 19.50 -10.96
C PHE A 8 46.83 19.53 -9.82
N ARG A 9 46.95 20.56 -8.98
CA ARG A 9 45.83 21.06 -8.17
C ARG A 9 44.88 21.81 -9.11
N HIS A 10 43.68 21.28 -9.34
CA HIS A 10 42.63 22.06 -10.02
C HIS A 10 41.74 22.76 -8.99
N ASN A 11 41.77 24.09 -9.07
CA ASN A 11 41.07 25.03 -8.21
C ASN A 11 39.64 25.26 -8.78
N LEU A 12 38.60 24.96 -7.99
CA LEU A 12 37.17 25.00 -8.37
C LEU A 12 36.61 26.37 -8.83
N ARG A 13 37.43 27.43 -8.84
CA ARG A 13 37.03 28.76 -9.33
C ARG A 13 37.14 28.94 -10.85
N GLN A 14 37.77 28.02 -11.59
CA GLN A 14 37.83 28.12 -13.07
C GLN A 14 36.58 27.57 -13.79
N SER A 15 35.74 26.78 -13.12
CA SER A 15 34.54 26.16 -13.70
C SER A 15 33.45 27.18 -14.06
N TRP A 16 33.42 28.34 -13.39
CA TRP A 16 32.44 29.41 -13.63
C TRP A 16 32.65 30.13 -14.96
N ASN A 17 33.90 30.24 -15.44
CA ASN A 17 34.21 30.97 -16.67
C ASN A 17 34.03 30.14 -17.96
N ILE A 18 33.83 28.82 -17.84
CA ILE A 18 33.57 27.94 -19.00
C ILE A 18 32.09 28.00 -19.42
N LEU A 19 31.17 28.25 -18.48
CA LEU A 19 29.73 28.40 -18.74
C LEU A 19 29.38 29.61 -19.63
N TYR A 20 30.22 30.65 -19.62
CA TYR A 20 30.01 31.82 -20.47
C TYR A 20 30.36 31.61 -21.95
N LYS A 21 31.03 30.50 -22.30
CA LYS A 21 31.43 30.17 -23.68
C LYS A 21 30.57 29.10 -24.37
N LEU A 22 29.59 28.50 -23.66
CA LEU A 22 28.70 27.49 -24.27
C LEU A 22 27.53 28.13 -25.03
N PRO A 23 27.09 27.54 -26.16
CA PRO A 23 25.92 27.99 -26.91
C PRO A 23 24.65 28.02 -26.05
N GLN A 24 23.74 28.98 -26.31
CA GLN A 24 22.50 29.17 -25.54
C GLN A 24 21.64 27.90 -25.43
N THR A 25 21.74 26.99 -26.40
CA THR A 25 21.03 25.70 -26.42
C THR A 25 21.49 24.73 -25.32
N CYS A 26 22.78 24.76 -24.93
CA CYS A 26 23.31 23.94 -23.84
C CYS A 26 22.95 24.53 -22.46
N ARG A 27 22.85 25.86 -22.32
CA ARG A 27 22.42 26.52 -21.08
C ARG A 27 20.97 26.17 -20.71
N ARG A 28 20.08 26.04 -21.69
CA ARG A 28 18.69 25.61 -21.45
C ARG A 28 18.58 24.18 -20.93
N ARG A 29 19.45 23.27 -21.37
CA ARG A 29 19.38 21.83 -21.02
C ARG A 29 19.94 21.50 -19.64
N PHE A 30 20.95 22.24 -19.18
CA PHE A 30 21.48 22.14 -17.81
C PHE A 30 20.70 23.02 -16.82
N GLY A 31 20.31 24.22 -17.26
CA GLY A 31 19.45 25.11 -16.47
C GLY A 31 18.07 24.50 -16.19
N SER A 32 17.49 23.73 -17.12
CA SER A 32 16.19 23.08 -16.87
C SER A 32 16.28 21.97 -15.82
N LYS A 33 17.35 21.18 -15.77
CA LYS A 33 17.52 20.12 -14.74
C LYS A 33 17.72 20.69 -13.34
N PHE A 34 18.50 21.77 -13.20
CA PHE A 34 18.67 22.45 -11.91
C PHE A 34 17.40 23.21 -11.48
N LYS A 35 16.71 23.88 -12.42
CA LYS A 35 15.43 24.55 -12.14
C LYS A 35 14.30 23.56 -11.85
N MET A 36 14.33 22.36 -12.42
CA MET A 36 13.41 21.26 -12.10
C MET A 36 13.63 20.70 -10.69
N ALA A 37 14.86 20.75 -10.15
CA ALA A 37 15.14 20.36 -8.77
C ALA A 37 14.73 21.46 -7.78
N GLU A 38 14.95 22.74 -8.11
CA GLU A 38 14.49 23.89 -7.29
C GLU A 38 12.96 24.10 -7.31
N ASP A 39 12.26 23.80 -8.41
CA ASP A 39 10.79 23.87 -8.46
C ASP A 39 10.10 22.66 -7.82
N GLN A 40 10.80 21.55 -7.59
CA GLN A 40 10.23 20.35 -6.93
C GLN A 40 9.85 20.60 -5.46
N ASP A 41 10.56 21.51 -4.79
CA ASP A 41 10.42 21.76 -3.35
C ASP A 41 9.40 22.84 -2.98
N LYS A 42 8.86 23.61 -3.94
CA LYS A 42 8.05 24.80 -3.63
C LYS A 42 6.68 24.51 -3.02
N LYS A 43 6.19 23.27 -3.06
CA LYS A 43 4.90 22.85 -2.48
C LYS A 43 4.94 21.46 -1.83
N LEU A 44 6.10 21.07 -1.30
CA LEU A 44 6.21 19.78 -0.63
C LEU A 44 5.35 19.76 0.64
N VAL A 45 4.41 18.83 0.70
CA VAL A 45 3.61 18.53 1.89
C VAL A 45 4.15 17.25 2.51
N LYS A 46 4.31 17.26 3.84
CA LYS A 46 4.68 16.10 4.64
C LYS A 46 3.50 15.74 5.54
N ALA A 47 3.39 14.47 5.89
CA ALA A 47 2.43 14.00 6.87
C ALA A 47 3.07 12.99 7.82
N ILE A 48 2.69 13.09 9.09
CA ILE A 48 2.96 12.07 10.12
C ILE A 48 1.66 11.32 10.38
N GLU A 49 1.71 10.00 10.32
CA GLU A 49 0.57 9.13 10.58
C GLU A 49 0.38 8.93 12.10
N THR A 50 -0.82 9.20 12.60
CA THR A 50 -1.20 9.03 14.01
C THR A 50 -2.45 8.17 14.15
N GLU A 51 -2.80 7.74 15.37
CA GLU A 51 -4.04 6.99 15.59
C GLU A 51 -5.29 7.75 15.14
N SER A 52 -5.27 9.08 15.25
CA SER A 52 -6.36 9.98 14.82
C SER A 52 -6.39 10.24 13.31
N GLY A 53 -5.36 9.80 12.57
CA GLY A 53 -5.18 10.06 11.13
C GLY A 53 -3.89 10.84 10.82
N PRO A 54 -3.62 11.16 9.55
CA PRO A 54 -2.42 11.87 9.15
C PRO A 54 -2.48 13.35 9.52
N ILE A 55 -1.38 13.90 10.03
CA ILE A 55 -1.23 15.33 10.29
C ILE A 55 -0.37 15.92 9.19
N TYR A 56 -0.98 16.76 8.36
CA TYR A 56 -0.33 17.38 7.20
C TYR A 56 0.33 18.71 7.56
N PHE A 57 1.53 18.93 7.07
CA PHE A 57 2.29 20.17 7.29
C PHE A 57 3.21 20.51 6.11
N SER A 58 3.50 21.81 5.95
CA SER A 58 4.42 22.34 4.94
C SER A 58 5.16 23.57 5.48
N SER A 59 6.18 24.02 4.76
CA SER A 59 7.00 25.18 5.15
C SER A 59 6.16 26.46 5.13
N ALA A 60 6.28 27.27 6.18
CA ALA A 60 5.52 28.52 6.33
C ALA A 60 5.71 29.48 5.15
N THR A 61 6.92 29.49 4.58
CA THR A 61 7.30 30.33 3.43
C THR A 61 6.61 29.92 2.13
N LYS A 62 6.01 28.72 2.09
CA LYS A 62 5.41 28.11 0.90
C LYS A 62 3.88 28.07 0.96
N ILE A 63 3.27 28.52 2.06
CA ILE A 63 1.82 28.53 2.28
C ILE A 63 1.26 29.93 1.98
N SER A 64 0.14 30.02 1.25
CA SER A 64 -0.65 31.24 1.11
C SER A 64 -1.14 31.71 2.49
N GLN A 65 -1.02 33.01 2.80
CA GLN A 65 -1.28 33.58 4.14
C GLN A 65 -2.68 33.28 4.76
N GLY A 66 -3.62 32.69 4.02
CA GLY A 66 -4.97 32.33 4.49
C GLY A 66 -5.18 30.86 4.89
N ASP A 67 -4.28 29.94 4.55
CA ASP A 67 -4.50 28.49 4.69
C ASP A 67 -3.70 27.86 5.85
N ALA A 68 -3.01 28.69 6.63
CA ALA A 68 -2.08 28.26 7.65
C ALA A 68 -2.68 28.32 9.06
N ALA A 69 -2.62 27.21 9.77
CA ALA A 69 -2.84 27.17 11.22
C ALA A 69 -1.51 26.91 11.95
N SER A 70 -1.33 27.57 13.10
CA SER A 70 -0.18 27.30 13.98
C SER A 70 -0.11 25.81 14.32
N PHE A 71 1.09 25.21 14.28
CA PHE A 71 1.29 23.81 14.65
C PHE A 71 1.18 23.67 16.17
N SER A 72 -0.04 23.63 16.71
CA SER A 72 -0.24 23.20 18.09
C SER A 72 0.27 21.77 18.21
N THR A 73 1.20 21.51 19.15
CA THR A 73 1.72 20.18 19.44
C THR A 73 0.56 19.20 19.52
N PRO A 74 0.44 18.24 18.58
CA PRO A 74 -0.67 17.30 18.62
C PRO A 74 -0.62 16.52 19.94
N ARG A 75 -1.80 16.12 20.43
CA ARG A 75 -1.92 15.43 21.74
C ARG A 75 -1.17 14.10 21.78
N GLU A 76 -0.82 13.59 20.61
CA GLU A 76 -0.06 12.38 20.35
C GLU A 76 1.47 12.56 20.44
N PHE A 77 1.96 13.80 20.59
CA PHE A 77 3.39 14.13 20.73
C PHE A 77 3.78 14.85 22.04
N PRO A 78 3.12 14.63 23.19
CA PRO A 78 3.33 15.45 24.39
C PRO A 78 4.74 15.27 24.99
N ASP A 79 5.34 14.10 24.78
CA ASP A 79 6.60 13.70 25.42
C ASP A 79 7.83 13.85 24.52
N PHE A 80 7.67 14.41 23.32
CA PHE A 80 8.74 14.48 22.31
C PHE A 80 9.03 15.92 21.90
N ALA A 81 10.26 16.36 22.15
CA ALA A 81 10.75 17.63 21.67
C ALA A 81 11.39 17.53 20.27
N VAL A 82 11.80 16.34 19.84
CA VAL A 82 12.60 16.14 18.62
C VAL A 82 12.12 14.94 17.81
N PHE A 83 12.15 15.05 16.49
CA PHE A 83 11.92 13.94 15.56
C PHE A 83 12.93 13.97 14.43
N TYR A 84 13.31 12.80 13.94
CA TYR A 84 14.09 12.67 12.71
C TYR A 84 13.19 12.06 11.63
N SER A 85 13.13 12.66 10.45
CA SER A 85 12.44 12.05 9.31
C SER A 85 13.43 11.55 8.26
N ILE A 86 13.21 10.31 7.82
CA ILE A 86 14.07 9.62 6.85
C ILE A 86 13.24 8.76 5.91
N SER A 87 13.63 8.74 4.64
CA SER A 87 13.05 7.87 3.60
C SER A 87 14.11 6.94 3.02
N ALA A 88 13.69 5.92 2.27
CA ALA A 88 14.59 5.08 1.49
C ALA A 88 14.31 5.21 -0.02
N TYR A 89 13.81 6.37 -0.46
CA TYR A 89 13.38 6.60 -1.83
C TYR A 89 14.51 7.16 -2.69
N ARG A 90 14.64 6.68 -3.92
CA ARG A 90 15.48 7.29 -4.96
C ARG A 90 14.73 7.41 -6.28
N SER A 91 14.91 8.54 -6.97
CA SER A 91 14.26 8.80 -8.27
C SER A 91 14.75 7.88 -9.38
N GLU A 92 16.00 7.41 -9.31
CA GLU A 92 16.55 6.47 -10.30
C GLU A 92 16.06 5.04 -10.09
N ASN A 93 15.54 4.72 -8.90
CA ASN A 93 15.08 3.39 -8.57
C ASN A 93 13.71 3.12 -9.17
N SER A 94 13.47 1.87 -9.54
CA SER A 94 12.12 1.41 -9.80
C SER A 94 11.26 1.43 -8.55
N ARG A 95 9.94 1.38 -8.75
CA ARG A 95 8.96 1.33 -7.67
C ARG A 95 9.18 0.13 -6.74
N VAL A 96 9.51 -1.03 -7.31
CA VAL A 96 9.80 -2.26 -6.55
C VAL A 96 11.02 -2.06 -5.66
N ASN A 97 12.12 -1.51 -6.20
CA ASN A 97 13.34 -1.27 -5.44
C ASN A 97 13.11 -0.27 -4.29
N ASN A 98 12.37 0.80 -4.52
CA ASN A 98 12.00 1.75 -3.46
C ASN A 98 11.12 1.11 -2.38
N ASN A 99 10.18 0.24 -2.76
CA ASN A 99 9.33 -0.47 -1.80
C ASN A 99 10.14 -1.45 -0.92
N ARG A 100 11.05 -2.22 -1.53
CA ARG A 100 11.97 -3.11 -0.81
C ARG A 100 12.92 -2.34 0.11
N ALA A 101 13.46 -1.23 -0.36
CA ALA A 101 14.33 -0.36 0.43
C ALA A 101 13.60 0.22 1.65
N HIS A 102 12.34 0.66 1.48
CA HIS A 102 11.49 1.13 2.58
C HIS A 102 11.25 0.03 3.64
N SER A 103 10.92 -1.19 3.22
CA SER A 103 10.76 -2.33 4.15
C SER A 103 12.05 -2.69 4.87
N LYS A 104 13.21 -2.63 4.19
CA LYS A 104 14.51 -2.89 4.81
C LYS A 104 14.87 -1.79 5.82
N LEU A 105 14.62 -0.52 5.49
CA LEU A 105 14.83 0.60 6.40
C LEU A 105 13.98 0.45 7.67
N LEU A 106 12.71 0.03 7.55
CA LEU A 106 11.88 -0.29 8.72
C LEU A 106 12.53 -1.36 9.61
N GLY A 107 13.00 -2.45 9.01
CA GLY A 107 13.68 -3.52 9.75
C GLY A 107 14.93 -3.02 10.48
N ASP A 108 15.77 -2.23 9.81
CA ASP A 108 16.96 -1.64 10.41
C ASP A 108 16.63 -0.68 11.57
N ILE A 109 15.60 0.17 11.41
CA ILE A 109 15.11 1.08 12.45
C ILE A 109 14.60 0.28 13.65
N CYS A 110 13.73 -0.72 13.44
CA CYS A 110 13.19 -1.54 14.51
C CYS A 110 14.28 -2.30 15.28
N ASN A 111 15.29 -2.83 14.57
CA ASN A 111 16.42 -3.51 15.18
C ASN A 111 17.27 -2.57 16.05
N HIS A 112 17.45 -1.32 15.62
CA HIS A 112 18.22 -0.32 16.37
C HIS A 112 17.45 0.23 17.58
N LEU A 113 16.17 0.58 17.39
CA LEU A 113 15.36 1.23 18.42
C LEU A 113 14.88 0.25 19.50
N GLY A 114 14.79 -1.04 19.17
CA GLY A 114 14.22 -2.07 20.04
C GLY A 114 12.70 -1.97 20.19
N PRO A 115 12.08 -2.90 20.92
CA PRO A 115 10.61 -3.07 20.96
C PRO A 115 9.86 -1.98 21.73
N GLN A 116 10.55 -1.15 22.52
CA GLN A 116 9.92 -0.17 23.42
C GLN A 116 9.90 1.27 22.91
N ARG A 117 10.53 1.56 21.76
CA ARG A 117 10.58 2.93 21.23
C ARG A 117 9.51 3.15 20.17
N SER A 118 8.81 4.27 20.29
CA SER A 118 7.80 4.70 19.31
C SER A 118 8.46 5.00 17.97
N LEU A 119 7.80 4.58 16.89
CA LEU A 119 8.13 4.90 15.51
C LEU A 119 6.84 5.35 14.84
N PHE A 120 6.87 6.48 14.13
CA PHE A 120 5.73 6.92 13.35
C PHE A 120 5.99 6.70 11.87
N HIS A 121 4.98 6.20 11.18
CA HIS A 121 4.96 6.19 9.73
C HIS A 121 4.59 7.59 9.22
N GLY A 122 4.87 7.84 7.95
CA GLY A 122 4.45 9.06 7.30
C GLY A 122 4.82 9.07 5.84
N PHE A 123 4.57 10.20 5.20
CA PHE A 123 4.83 10.36 3.79
C PHE A 123 5.06 11.81 3.42
N SER A 124 5.58 12.02 2.22
CA SER A 124 5.70 13.32 1.59
C SER A 124 5.21 13.26 0.14
N PHE A 125 4.67 14.36 -0.37
CA PHE A 125 4.19 14.48 -1.74
C PHE A 125 4.05 15.96 -2.13
N ASN A 126 3.99 16.22 -3.43
CA ASN A 126 3.59 17.51 -3.98
C ASN A 126 2.14 17.41 -4.49
N PRO A 127 1.20 18.22 -3.98
CA PRO A 127 -0.21 18.18 -4.38
C PRO A 127 -0.46 18.38 -5.89
N GLU A 128 0.42 19.10 -6.58
CA GLU A 128 0.32 19.34 -8.04
C GLU A 128 0.96 18.20 -8.85
N ARG A 129 1.72 17.33 -8.19
CA ARG A 129 2.45 16.21 -8.81
C ARG A 129 2.24 14.93 -8.00
N PRO A 130 1.08 14.26 -8.14
CA PRO A 130 0.76 13.04 -7.39
C PRO A 130 1.78 11.90 -7.51
N ASP A 131 2.57 11.86 -8.58
CA ASP A 131 3.67 10.91 -8.81
C ASP A 131 4.83 11.05 -7.81
N THR A 132 4.85 12.10 -7.01
CA THR A 132 5.92 12.40 -6.04
C THR A 132 5.68 11.81 -4.65
N PHE A 133 4.62 11.02 -4.45
CA PHE A 133 4.32 10.38 -3.16
C PHE A 133 5.45 9.45 -2.71
N ARG A 134 5.92 9.64 -1.48
CA ARG A 134 7.02 8.88 -0.88
C ARG A 134 6.71 8.55 0.57
N LYS A 135 6.84 7.28 0.93
CA LYS A 135 6.76 6.85 2.33
C LYS A 135 8.07 7.16 3.07
N GLN A 136 7.95 7.54 4.33
CA GLN A 136 9.07 7.87 5.20
C GLN A 136 8.74 7.45 6.64
N PHE A 137 9.75 7.51 7.50
CA PHE A 137 9.61 7.23 8.92
C PHE A 137 9.96 8.47 9.72
N PHE A 138 9.28 8.66 10.84
CA PHE A 138 9.56 9.69 11.83
C PHE A 138 9.95 9.01 13.14
N ILE A 139 11.19 9.25 13.55
CA ILE A 139 11.77 8.64 14.74
C ILE A 139 11.77 9.68 15.87
N PRO A 140 10.86 9.56 16.84
CA PRO A 140 10.76 10.49 17.95
C PRO A 140 11.92 10.34 18.95
N SER A 141 12.27 11.45 19.58
CA SER A 141 13.23 11.50 20.68
C SER A 141 12.76 12.53 21.72
N PRO A 142 12.74 12.19 23.03
CA PRO A 142 12.37 13.15 24.07
C PRO A 142 13.27 14.39 24.08
N THR A 143 14.55 14.21 23.75
CA THR A 143 15.56 15.26 23.70
C THR A 143 16.44 15.09 22.46
N MET A 144 17.27 16.09 22.16
CA MET A 144 18.37 15.89 21.21
C MET A 144 19.24 14.72 21.66
N ASN A 145 19.55 13.81 20.73
CA ASN A 145 20.29 12.59 20.99
C ASN A 145 21.26 12.34 19.84
N GLU A 146 22.55 12.56 20.09
CA GLU A 146 23.62 12.42 19.10
C GLU A 146 23.79 10.98 18.58
N SER A 147 23.54 9.98 19.43
CA SER A 147 23.59 8.58 19.00
C SER A 147 22.48 8.27 17.99
N LEU A 148 21.28 8.79 18.23
CA LEU A 148 20.16 8.63 17.30
C LEU A 148 20.37 9.43 16.01
N ARG A 149 20.88 10.66 16.12
CA ARG A 149 21.29 11.48 14.97
C ARG A 149 22.30 10.73 14.09
N GLY A 150 23.35 10.19 14.70
CA GLY A 150 24.37 9.39 14.02
C GLY A 150 23.79 8.13 13.34
N PHE A 151 22.85 7.45 13.99
CA PHE A 151 22.14 6.33 13.38
C PHE A 151 21.30 6.74 12.16
N VAL A 152 20.51 7.82 12.27
CA VAL A 152 19.71 8.32 11.15
C VAL A 152 20.60 8.73 9.98
N GLN A 153 21.73 9.37 10.29
CA GLN A 153 22.74 9.75 9.31
C GLN A 153 23.34 8.52 8.59
N GLU A 154 23.69 7.48 9.34
CA GLU A 154 24.16 6.21 8.78
C GLU A 154 23.11 5.56 7.87
N MET A 155 21.85 5.53 8.30
CA MET A 155 20.76 4.97 7.51
C MET A 155 20.52 5.78 6.23
N ALA A 156 20.57 7.12 6.31
CA ALA A 156 20.43 7.97 5.13
C ALA A 156 21.49 7.61 4.08
N LEU A 157 22.75 7.49 4.49
CA LEU A 157 23.85 7.06 3.61
C LEU A 157 23.65 5.64 3.08
N LYS A 158 23.31 4.68 3.94
CA LYS A 158 23.08 3.27 3.58
C LYS A 158 22.01 3.12 2.50
N PHE A 159 20.96 3.94 2.55
CA PHE A 159 19.86 3.94 1.59
C PHE A 159 20.02 4.99 0.48
N GLY A 160 21.22 5.55 0.32
CA GLY A 160 21.57 6.48 -0.76
C GLY A 160 20.76 7.77 -0.76
N GLN A 161 20.30 8.21 0.41
CA GLN A 161 19.67 9.52 0.58
C GLN A 161 20.76 10.59 0.63
N THR A 162 20.51 11.73 -0.01
CA THR A 162 21.37 12.90 0.07
C THR A 162 21.02 13.79 1.25
N GLU A 163 19.91 13.53 1.93
CA GLU A 163 19.42 14.34 3.03
C GLU A 163 18.51 13.55 3.97
N TYR A 164 18.37 14.07 5.19
CA TYR A 164 17.31 13.74 6.14
C TYR A 164 16.85 15.03 6.83
N PHE A 165 15.79 14.96 7.63
CA PHE A 165 15.28 16.15 8.32
C PHE A 165 15.25 15.94 9.83
N GLU A 166 15.73 16.95 10.55
CA GLU A 166 15.53 17.11 11.99
C GLU A 166 14.31 18.00 12.21
N HIS A 167 13.48 17.66 13.19
CA HIS A 167 12.30 18.42 13.55
C HIS A 167 12.35 18.71 15.04
N VAL A 168 12.04 19.94 15.43
CA VAL A 168 12.00 20.37 16.82
C VAL A 168 10.65 20.98 17.14
N LEU A 169 10.01 20.50 18.19
CA LEU A 169 8.82 21.12 18.77
C LEU A 169 9.25 21.97 19.97
N ARG A 170 9.15 23.30 19.83
CA ARG A 170 9.57 24.24 20.87
C ARG A 170 8.58 25.39 20.98
N GLU A 171 8.12 25.67 22.21
CA GLU A 171 7.28 26.85 22.51
C GLU A 171 6.03 26.95 21.59
N GLY A 172 5.43 25.80 21.23
CA GLY A 172 4.25 25.74 20.34
C GLY A 172 4.56 25.91 18.85
N LYS A 173 5.85 25.89 18.45
CA LYS A 173 6.29 25.91 17.06
C LYS A 173 6.86 24.56 16.63
N HIS A 174 6.70 24.26 15.34
CA HIS A 174 7.36 23.13 14.67
C HIS A 174 8.44 23.67 13.75
N LEU A 175 9.70 23.42 14.09
CA LEU A 175 10.86 23.80 13.30
C LEU A 175 11.40 22.57 12.57
N GLN A 176 11.88 22.75 11.35
CA GLN A 176 12.51 21.72 10.54
C GLN A 176 13.88 22.21 10.07
N THR A 177 14.88 21.33 10.20
CA THR A 177 16.22 21.55 9.68
C THR A 177 16.52 20.47 8.66
N ARG A 178 16.82 20.87 7.42
CA ARG A 178 17.31 19.95 6.39
C ARG A 178 18.79 19.68 6.62
N VAL A 179 19.16 18.41 6.69
CA VAL A 179 20.56 17.99 6.86
C VAL A 179 21.02 17.33 5.58
N GLU A 180 21.86 18.03 4.83
CA GLU A 180 22.44 17.55 3.58
C GLU A 180 23.72 16.77 3.86
N MET A 181 23.85 15.63 3.20
CA MET A 181 24.96 14.70 3.35
C MET A 181 25.91 14.83 2.17
N SER A 182 27.17 15.13 2.45
CA SER A 182 28.23 15.28 1.43
C SER A 182 29.50 14.52 1.82
N GLU A 183 30.45 14.39 0.89
CA GLU A 183 31.78 13.82 1.17
C GLU A 183 32.56 14.61 2.24
N GLU A 184 32.24 15.90 2.41
CA GLU A 184 32.87 16.79 3.40
C GLU A 184 32.20 16.73 4.78
N GLY A 185 31.12 15.95 4.92
CA GLY A 185 30.32 15.81 6.14
C GLY A 185 28.86 16.23 5.97
N ALA A 186 28.14 16.25 7.10
CA ALA A 186 26.75 16.72 7.16
C ALA A 186 26.71 18.25 7.25
N ARG A 187 25.85 18.88 6.46
CA ARG A 187 25.60 20.32 6.47
C ARG A 187 24.16 20.59 6.86
N HIS A 188 23.97 21.36 7.93
CA HIS A 188 22.67 21.85 8.36
C HIS A 188 22.29 23.10 7.57
N GLN A 189 21.10 23.09 6.98
CA GLN A 189 20.49 24.27 6.39
C GLN A 189 19.83 25.14 7.47
N GLU A 190 19.35 26.32 7.08
CA GLU A 190 18.58 27.19 7.97
C GLU A 190 17.30 26.50 8.45
N GLU A 191 16.88 26.80 9.69
CA GLU A 191 15.65 26.28 10.26
C GLU A 191 14.43 26.90 9.57
N GLU A 192 13.51 26.06 9.11
CA GLU A 192 12.23 26.48 8.55
C GLU A 192 11.09 26.20 9.54
N GLU A 193 10.21 27.18 9.75
CA GLU A 193 8.98 26.98 10.50
C GLU A 193 7.97 26.19 9.65
N MET A 194 7.42 25.12 10.20
CA MET A 194 6.42 24.26 9.58
C MET A 194 5.04 24.62 10.13
N MET A 195 4.05 24.74 9.24
CA MET A 195 2.66 24.99 9.61
C MET A 195 1.77 23.85 9.16
N ARG A 196 0.66 23.65 9.88
CA ARG A 196 -0.37 22.70 9.44
C ARG A 196 -1.01 23.22 8.17
N VAL A 197 -1.33 22.28 7.28
CA VAL A 197 -2.08 22.56 6.04
C VAL A 197 -3.39 21.78 6.05
N GLU A 198 -4.31 22.18 5.18
CA GLU A 198 -5.60 21.51 5.03
C GLU A 198 -5.43 20.03 4.67
N THR A 199 -6.26 19.18 5.27
CA THR A 199 -6.32 17.75 4.95
C THR A 199 -6.78 17.57 3.50
N PRO A 200 -5.99 16.88 2.65
CA PRO A 200 -6.40 16.59 1.29
C PRO A 200 -7.72 15.80 1.23
N HIS A 201 -8.56 16.07 0.23
CA HIS A 201 -9.84 15.36 0.04
C HIS A 201 -9.70 13.85 -0.18
N CYS A 202 -8.53 13.38 -0.61
CA CYS A 202 -8.22 11.96 -0.77
C CYS A 202 -6.79 11.70 -0.31
N HIS A 203 -6.57 10.56 0.35
CA HIS A 203 -5.25 10.20 0.84
C HIS A 203 -4.23 10.12 -0.33
N PRO A 204 -3.04 10.75 -0.23
CA PRO A 204 -2.10 10.87 -1.35
C PRO A 204 -1.64 9.56 -2.00
N ALA A 205 -1.69 8.44 -1.26
CA ALA A 205 -1.44 7.11 -1.80
C ALA A 205 -2.40 6.72 -2.94
N PHE A 206 -3.56 7.36 -3.08
CA PHE A 206 -4.58 7.03 -4.09
C PHE A 206 -4.73 8.08 -5.19
N LEU A 207 -3.94 9.15 -5.15
CA LEU A 207 -3.95 10.18 -6.21
C LEU A 207 -3.26 9.73 -7.51
N ASN A 208 -2.46 8.66 -7.43
CA ASN A 208 -1.85 8.01 -8.59
C ASN A 208 -1.88 6.49 -8.38
N PRO A 209 -2.28 5.68 -9.38
CA PRO A 209 -2.25 4.21 -9.28
C PRO A 209 -0.88 3.63 -8.91
N ASP A 210 0.23 4.31 -9.22
CA ASP A 210 1.57 3.85 -8.92
C ASP A 210 2.02 4.15 -7.47
N ASN A 211 1.18 4.80 -6.67
CA ASN A 211 1.47 5.10 -5.28
C ASN A 211 1.03 3.98 -4.31
N ASN A 212 0.15 3.06 -4.73
CA ASN A 212 -0.47 2.06 -3.86
C ASN A 212 -0.50 0.64 -4.47
N ALA A 213 -0.53 -0.38 -3.63
CA ALA A 213 -0.55 -1.79 -4.03
C ALA A 213 -1.93 -2.30 -4.50
N VAL A 214 -2.76 -1.47 -5.13
CA VAL A 214 -4.02 -1.88 -5.77
C VAL A 214 -3.80 -2.10 -7.26
N PHE A 215 -4.21 -3.27 -7.74
CA PHE A 215 -4.02 -3.68 -9.12
C PHE A 215 -5.36 -3.85 -9.85
N HIS A 216 -5.54 -3.04 -10.89
CA HIS A 216 -6.65 -3.12 -11.84
C HIS A 216 -6.24 -3.68 -13.20
N SER A 217 -5.08 -4.36 -13.27
CA SER A 217 -4.64 -5.01 -14.50
C SER A 217 -3.65 -6.14 -14.27
N TYR A 218 -3.79 -7.20 -15.07
CA TYR A 218 -2.86 -8.34 -15.14
C TYR A 218 -1.41 -7.88 -15.37
N ASN A 219 -1.20 -7.04 -16.38
CA ASN A 219 0.13 -6.62 -16.80
C ASN A 219 0.86 -5.80 -15.73
N ARG A 220 0.13 -5.01 -14.94
CA ARG A 220 0.73 -4.26 -13.82
C ARG A 220 1.28 -5.22 -12.76
N ALA A 221 0.56 -6.29 -12.42
CA ALA A 221 1.04 -7.28 -11.47
C ALA A 221 2.22 -8.11 -12.03
N VAL A 222 2.17 -8.49 -13.32
CA VAL A 222 3.29 -9.18 -13.99
C VAL A 222 4.57 -8.34 -13.93
N ASN A 223 4.47 -7.04 -14.21
CA ASN A 223 5.64 -6.15 -14.22
C ASN A 223 6.30 -6.05 -12.85
N ILE A 224 5.52 -6.02 -11.75
CA ILE A 224 6.08 -6.04 -10.39
C ILE A 224 6.90 -7.30 -10.13
N LEU A 225 6.38 -8.48 -10.49
CA LEU A 225 7.11 -9.73 -10.26
C LEU A 225 8.32 -9.89 -11.19
N ARG A 226 8.27 -9.39 -12.43
CA ARG A 226 9.43 -9.39 -13.35
C ARG A 226 10.63 -8.62 -12.80
N GLU A 227 10.40 -7.60 -11.97
CA GLU A 227 11.45 -6.86 -11.29
C GLU A 227 12.01 -7.58 -10.04
N CYS A 228 11.47 -8.76 -9.68
CA CYS A 228 11.85 -9.53 -8.50
C CYS A 228 12.38 -10.94 -8.83
N PRO A 229 13.28 -11.14 -9.80
CA PRO A 229 13.72 -12.48 -10.20
C PRO A 229 14.47 -13.23 -9.08
N ASP A 230 14.92 -12.51 -8.05
CA ASP A 230 15.64 -13.05 -6.90
C ASP A 230 14.73 -13.68 -5.83
N ILE A 231 13.42 -13.42 -5.88
CA ILE A 231 12.47 -14.00 -4.91
C ILE A 231 12.15 -15.44 -5.33
N PRO A 232 12.33 -16.44 -4.45
CA PRO A 232 11.96 -17.83 -4.73
C PRO A 232 10.49 -17.94 -5.17
N GLY A 233 10.24 -18.70 -6.24
CA GLY A 233 8.90 -18.89 -6.78
C GLY A 233 8.42 -17.84 -7.80
N VAL A 234 9.11 -16.70 -7.98
CA VAL A 234 8.68 -15.70 -8.99
C VAL A 234 8.64 -16.26 -10.40
N SER A 235 9.68 -17.00 -10.82
CA SER A 235 9.71 -17.64 -12.14
C SER A 235 8.55 -18.63 -12.32
N GLU A 236 8.19 -19.35 -11.26
CA GLU A 236 7.08 -20.30 -11.27
C GLU A 236 5.72 -19.60 -11.38
N VAL A 237 5.49 -18.53 -10.62
CA VAL A 237 4.26 -17.73 -10.72
C VAL A 237 4.11 -17.12 -12.11
N LEU A 238 5.17 -16.53 -12.65
CA LEU A 238 5.17 -15.92 -13.99
C LEU A 238 4.95 -16.98 -15.08
N SER A 239 5.56 -18.15 -14.94
CA SER A 239 5.37 -19.28 -15.87
C SER A 239 3.93 -19.81 -15.82
N ALA A 240 3.38 -20.03 -14.62
CA ALA A 240 2.00 -20.46 -14.44
C ALA A 240 1.04 -19.42 -15.01
N SER A 241 1.27 -18.13 -14.75
CA SER A 241 0.42 -17.05 -15.25
C SER A 241 0.48 -16.95 -16.77
N SER A 242 1.65 -16.98 -17.40
CA SER A 242 1.78 -16.92 -18.86
C SER A 242 1.25 -18.15 -19.58
N THR A 243 1.27 -19.32 -18.91
CA THR A 243 0.78 -20.58 -19.49
C THR A 243 -0.75 -20.65 -19.42
N LEU A 244 -1.33 -20.21 -18.30
CA LEU A 244 -2.76 -20.38 -18.03
C LEU A 244 -3.59 -19.17 -18.45
N VAL A 245 -3.03 -17.96 -18.42
CA VAL A 245 -3.73 -16.72 -18.76
C VAL A 245 -3.31 -16.27 -20.16
N PRO A 246 -4.24 -16.18 -21.13
CA PRO A 246 -3.95 -15.67 -22.46
C PRO A 246 -3.39 -14.25 -22.45
N GLU A 247 -2.40 -13.96 -23.31
CA GLU A 247 -1.78 -12.63 -23.42
C GLU A 247 -2.79 -11.53 -23.81
N SER A 248 -3.76 -11.89 -24.66
CA SER A 248 -4.90 -11.04 -25.02
C SER A 248 -6.19 -11.71 -24.56
N LEU A 249 -6.57 -11.45 -23.31
CA LEU A 249 -7.81 -11.97 -22.74
C LEU A 249 -9.01 -11.09 -23.15
N ASP A 250 -9.88 -11.63 -23.99
CA ASP A 250 -11.21 -11.06 -24.19
C ASP A 250 -12.14 -11.51 -23.06
N VAL A 251 -12.26 -10.65 -22.05
CA VAL A 251 -13.10 -10.90 -20.87
C VAL A 251 -14.57 -10.99 -21.23
N ALA A 252 -15.05 -10.25 -22.24
CA ALA A 252 -16.45 -10.31 -22.65
C ALA A 252 -16.77 -11.70 -23.20
N SER A 253 -15.95 -12.19 -24.13
CA SER A 253 -16.05 -13.56 -24.65
C SER A 253 -15.88 -14.62 -23.54
N LEU A 254 -15.02 -14.39 -22.56
CA LEU A 254 -14.85 -15.31 -21.43
C LEU A 254 -16.11 -15.35 -20.54
N GLN A 255 -16.72 -14.19 -20.29
CA GLN A 255 -17.93 -14.06 -19.51
C GLN A 255 -19.13 -14.70 -20.23
N GLU A 256 -19.23 -14.55 -21.55
CA GLU A 256 -20.29 -15.17 -22.37
C GLU A 256 -20.23 -16.70 -22.35
N LYS A 257 -19.03 -17.28 -22.19
CA LYS A 257 -18.87 -18.73 -22.05
C LYS A 257 -19.38 -19.26 -20.71
N CYS A 258 -19.43 -18.43 -19.67
CA CYS A 258 -19.93 -18.83 -18.36
C CYS A 258 -21.45 -19.02 -18.41
N GLN A 259 -21.91 -20.27 -18.52
CA GLN A 259 -23.34 -20.61 -18.56
C GLN A 259 -23.98 -20.70 -17.17
N HIS A 260 -23.15 -20.77 -16.12
CA HIS A 260 -23.59 -20.92 -14.74
C HIS A 260 -23.04 -19.80 -13.84
N SER A 261 -23.72 -19.58 -12.72
CA SER A 261 -23.41 -18.48 -11.81
C SER A 261 -22.05 -18.63 -11.11
N VAL A 262 -21.31 -17.53 -11.06
CA VAL A 262 -20.06 -17.40 -10.31
C VAL A 262 -20.32 -16.58 -9.06
N ILE A 263 -20.05 -17.18 -7.89
CA ILE A 263 -20.37 -16.63 -6.57
C ILE A 263 -19.08 -16.51 -5.77
N VAL A 264 -18.76 -15.31 -5.30
CA VAL A 264 -17.59 -15.06 -4.44
C VAL A 264 -18.06 -14.89 -2.99
N LEU A 265 -17.40 -15.57 -2.06
CA LEU A 265 -17.54 -15.34 -0.63
C LEU A 265 -16.30 -14.62 -0.11
N GLU A 266 -16.55 -13.46 0.46
CA GLU A 266 -15.59 -12.58 1.10
C GLU A 266 -15.88 -12.47 2.59
N GLY A 267 -14.89 -11.99 3.33
CA GLY A 267 -15.04 -11.73 4.76
C GLY A 267 -13.72 -11.85 5.50
N LEU A 268 -13.70 -11.30 6.71
CA LEU A 268 -12.55 -11.37 7.59
C LEU A 268 -12.26 -12.82 8.05
N ASP A 269 -11.11 -13.02 8.67
CA ASP A 269 -10.81 -14.31 9.29
C ASP A 269 -11.72 -14.57 10.49
N ALA A 270 -11.97 -15.86 10.75
CA ALA A 270 -12.90 -16.35 11.78
C ALA A 270 -14.39 -15.94 11.62
N THR A 271 -14.83 -15.53 10.43
CA THR A 271 -16.25 -15.24 10.16
C THR A 271 -17.13 -16.48 9.89
N GLY A 272 -16.53 -17.68 9.81
CA GLY A 272 -17.24 -18.91 9.44
C GLY A 272 -17.30 -19.18 7.93
N LYS A 273 -16.54 -18.40 7.15
CA LYS A 273 -16.48 -18.49 5.67
C LYS A 273 -16.30 -19.91 5.16
N THR A 274 -15.25 -20.63 5.56
CA THR A 274 -14.99 -22.01 5.10
C THR A 274 -16.20 -22.94 5.29
N THR A 275 -16.87 -22.87 6.45
CA THR A 275 -18.06 -23.68 6.72
C THR A 275 -19.22 -23.33 5.78
N LEU A 276 -19.45 -22.03 5.51
CA LEU A 276 -20.50 -21.61 4.59
C LEU A 276 -20.16 -21.98 3.14
N THR A 277 -18.92 -21.74 2.72
CA THR A 277 -18.45 -22.05 1.36
C THR A 277 -18.59 -23.53 1.03
N GLU A 278 -18.15 -24.42 1.93
CA GLU A 278 -18.28 -25.88 1.73
C GLU A 278 -19.75 -26.33 1.67
N ARG A 279 -20.59 -25.80 2.56
CA ARG A 279 -22.02 -26.13 2.59
C ARG A 279 -22.72 -25.64 1.32
N LEU A 280 -22.35 -24.45 0.84
CA LEU A 280 -22.90 -23.88 -0.37
C LEU A 280 -22.46 -24.65 -1.62
N GLY A 281 -21.18 -25.02 -1.70
CA GLY A 281 -20.67 -25.87 -2.78
C GLY A 281 -21.43 -27.19 -2.88
N LYS A 282 -21.67 -27.86 -1.75
CA LYS A 282 -22.47 -29.11 -1.72
C LYS A 282 -23.91 -28.90 -2.19
N MET A 283 -24.58 -27.84 -1.74
CA MET A 283 -25.97 -27.56 -2.12
C MET A 283 -26.10 -27.28 -3.62
N LEU A 284 -25.16 -26.54 -4.20
CA LEU A 284 -25.17 -26.17 -5.62
C LEU A 284 -24.56 -27.24 -6.53
N SER A 285 -24.04 -28.34 -5.98
CA SER A 285 -23.14 -29.27 -6.69
C SER A 285 -22.01 -28.52 -7.42
N ALA A 286 -21.48 -27.49 -6.77
CA ALA A 286 -20.52 -26.54 -7.31
C ALA A 286 -19.10 -26.82 -6.78
N PRO A 287 -18.06 -26.76 -7.62
CA PRO A 287 -16.69 -26.72 -7.14
C PRO A 287 -16.47 -25.49 -6.24
N VAL A 288 -15.70 -25.70 -5.18
CA VAL A 288 -15.22 -24.63 -4.30
C VAL A 288 -13.78 -24.32 -4.65
N LEU A 289 -13.56 -23.17 -5.24
CA LEU A 289 -12.23 -22.66 -5.60
C LEU A 289 -11.76 -21.63 -4.56
N GLN A 290 -10.45 -21.44 -4.43
CA GLN A 290 -9.89 -20.55 -3.41
C GLN A 290 -8.70 -19.77 -3.95
N SER A 291 -8.53 -18.52 -3.50
CA SER A 291 -7.35 -17.72 -3.77
C SER A 291 -6.32 -17.82 -2.62
N PRO A 292 -5.03 -18.12 -2.89
CA PRO A 292 -4.44 -18.34 -4.22
C PRO A 292 -4.76 -19.75 -4.78
N PRO A 293 -4.82 -19.89 -6.12
CA PRO A 293 -5.19 -21.14 -6.77
C PRO A 293 -4.10 -22.20 -6.65
N LEU A 294 -4.48 -23.49 -6.80
CA LEU A 294 -3.60 -24.65 -6.62
C LEU A 294 -2.23 -24.54 -7.32
N PRO A 295 -2.12 -24.06 -8.58
CA PRO A 295 -0.83 -24.01 -9.28
C PRO A 295 0.25 -23.16 -8.62
N ILE A 296 -0.13 -22.20 -7.76
CA ILE A 296 0.83 -21.29 -7.10
C ILE A 296 0.66 -21.25 -5.58
N ARG A 297 -0.25 -22.07 -5.02
CA ARG A 297 -0.64 -21.99 -3.60
C ARG A 297 0.49 -22.32 -2.65
N HIS A 298 1.37 -23.24 -3.01
CA HIS A 298 2.54 -23.64 -2.20
C HIS A 298 3.54 -22.50 -2.00
N LEU A 299 3.50 -21.47 -2.84
CA LEU A 299 4.38 -20.31 -2.75
C LEU A 299 3.87 -19.24 -1.77
N ARG A 300 2.67 -19.42 -1.21
CA ARG A 300 2.01 -18.44 -0.35
C ARG A 300 2.91 -17.95 0.79
N GLU A 301 3.58 -18.85 1.50
CA GLU A 301 4.44 -18.48 2.64
C GLU A 301 5.56 -17.54 2.20
N VAL A 302 6.17 -17.78 1.04
CA VAL A 302 7.24 -16.94 0.49
C VAL A 302 6.71 -15.55 0.19
N PHE A 303 5.56 -15.42 -0.48
CA PHE A 303 5.00 -14.13 -0.86
C PHE A 303 4.34 -13.38 0.30
N ASP A 304 3.76 -14.08 1.28
CA ASP A 304 3.24 -13.49 2.51
C ASP A 304 4.35 -12.86 3.35
N SER A 305 5.62 -13.26 3.19
CA SER A 305 6.76 -12.58 3.82
C SER A 305 7.28 -11.35 3.06
N GLN A 306 6.81 -11.11 1.83
CA GLN A 306 7.29 -10.00 1.00
C GLN A 306 6.58 -8.68 1.35
N PRO A 307 7.20 -7.53 0.98
CA PRO A 307 6.55 -6.23 1.04
C PRO A 307 5.20 -6.20 0.32
N GLU A 308 4.29 -5.35 0.81
CA GLU A 308 2.89 -5.26 0.37
C GLU A 308 2.73 -5.20 -1.16
N LEU A 309 3.55 -4.41 -1.85
CA LEU A 309 3.48 -4.26 -3.31
C LEU A 309 3.69 -5.60 -4.04
N ILE A 310 4.67 -6.38 -3.59
CA ILE A 310 5.07 -7.67 -4.19
C ILE A 310 4.06 -8.75 -3.79
N ARG A 311 3.68 -8.79 -2.51
CA ARG A 311 2.65 -9.70 -1.99
C ARG A 311 1.35 -9.55 -2.77
N ARG A 312 0.88 -8.33 -2.97
CA ARG A 312 -0.38 -8.05 -3.69
C ARG A 312 -0.28 -8.33 -5.19
N ALA A 313 0.90 -8.19 -5.80
CA ALA A 313 1.11 -8.64 -7.17
C ALA A 313 0.94 -10.16 -7.30
N TYR A 314 1.48 -10.96 -6.37
CA TYR A 314 1.28 -12.42 -6.33
C TYR A 314 -0.20 -12.80 -6.23
N TYR A 315 -0.93 -12.24 -5.26
CA TYR A 315 -2.38 -12.52 -5.12
C TYR A 315 -3.19 -12.04 -6.32
N THR A 316 -2.79 -10.93 -6.94
CA THR A 316 -3.42 -10.44 -8.16
C THR A 316 -3.25 -11.44 -9.30
N LEU A 317 -2.04 -11.92 -9.58
CA LEU A 317 -1.83 -12.94 -10.61
C LEU A 317 -2.56 -14.25 -10.29
N GLY A 318 -2.63 -14.63 -9.01
CA GLY A 318 -3.46 -15.72 -8.54
C GLY A 318 -4.93 -15.56 -8.91
N ASN A 319 -5.48 -14.35 -8.80
CA ASN A 319 -6.86 -14.07 -9.21
C ASN A 319 -7.05 -14.22 -10.74
N TYR A 320 -6.08 -13.83 -11.57
CA TYR A 320 -6.18 -14.05 -13.02
C TYR A 320 -6.08 -15.53 -13.42
N ILE A 321 -5.18 -16.29 -12.79
CA ILE A 321 -5.09 -17.74 -12.99
C ILE A 321 -6.41 -18.41 -12.56
N LEU A 322 -6.94 -18.02 -11.39
CA LEU A 322 -8.19 -18.53 -10.87
C LEU A 322 -9.37 -18.19 -11.78
N ALA A 323 -9.41 -17.00 -12.39
CA ALA A 323 -10.45 -16.60 -13.35
C ALA A 323 -10.55 -17.57 -14.54
N MET A 324 -9.42 -18.11 -15.01
CA MET A 324 -9.42 -19.08 -16.11
C MET A 324 -10.04 -20.41 -15.70
N GLN A 325 -9.71 -20.90 -14.50
CA GLN A 325 -10.33 -22.10 -13.94
C GLN A 325 -11.84 -21.88 -13.71
N VAL A 326 -12.23 -20.70 -13.20
CA VAL A 326 -13.64 -20.35 -12.99
C VAL A 326 -14.41 -20.39 -14.32
N ALA A 327 -13.85 -19.83 -15.40
CA ALA A 327 -14.50 -19.83 -16.70
C ALA A 327 -14.66 -21.24 -17.31
N GLU A 328 -13.75 -22.15 -17.01
CA GLU A 328 -13.86 -23.55 -17.41
C GLU A 328 -15.00 -24.25 -16.66
N GLU A 329 -15.00 -24.18 -15.34
CA GLU A 329 -16.01 -24.82 -14.48
C GLU A 329 -17.42 -24.24 -14.72
N ALA A 330 -17.52 -22.91 -14.85
CA ALA A 330 -18.77 -22.18 -15.04
C ALA A 330 -19.49 -22.50 -16.36
N GLN A 331 -18.86 -23.21 -17.30
CA GLN A 331 -19.54 -23.74 -18.47
C GLN A 331 -20.53 -24.86 -18.12
N THR A 332 -20.29 -25.60 -17.04
CA THR A 332 -21.05 -26.82 -16.71
C THR A 332 -21.70 -26.82 -15.33
N HIS A 333 -21.15 -26.08 -14.36
CA HIS A 333 -21.67 -26.02 -13.01
C HIS A 333 -21.55 -24.60 -12.43
N PRO A 334 -22.39 -24.19 -11.46
CA PRO A 334 -22.12 -22.99 -10.68
C PRO A 334 -20.75 -23.08 -9.99
N VAL A 335 -20.12 -21.95 -9.72
CA VAL A 335 -18.79 -21.91 -9.08
C VAL A 335 -18.85 -21.08 -7.81
N VAL A 336 -18.31 -21.62 -6.72
CA VAL A 336 -18.19 -20.91 -5.44
C VAL A 336 -16.72 -20.61 -5.18
N ILE A 337 -16.39 -19.36 -4.87
CA ILE A 337 -15.01 -18.89 -4.70
C ILE A 337 -14.80 -18.37 -3.27
N ASP A 338 -13.80 -18.88 -2.56
CA ASP A 338 -13.34 -18.37 -1.28
C ASP A 338 -12.20 -17.35 -1.51
N ARG A 339 -12.53 -16.07 -1.31
CA ARG A 339 -11.69 -14.89 -1.60
C ARG A 339 -11.32 -14.72 -3.07
N PHE A 340 -11.44 -13.49 -3.57
CA PHE A 340 -11.03 -13.15 -4.92
C PHE A 340 -10.42 -11.73 -4.97
N TRP A 341 -10.73 -10.95 -6.00
CA TRP A 341 -10.17 -9.59 -6.15
C TRP A 341 -10.55 -8.65 -4.99
N HIS A 342 -11.79 -8.72 -4.49
CA HIS A 342 -12.24 -7.85 -3.41
C HIS A 342 -11.37 -8.00 -2.15
N SER A 343 -10.99 -9.23 -1.78
CA SER A 343 -10.02 -9.49 -0.71
C SER A 343 -8.69 -8.79 -0.94
N THR A 344 -8.05 -9.03 -2.10
CA THR A 344 -6.74 -8.43 -2.41
C THR A 344 -6.81 -6.91 -2.33
N THR A 345 -7.83 -6.30 -2.92
CA THR A 345 -7.97 -4.84 -3.00
C THR A 345 -8.35 -4.20 -1.66
N ALA A 346 -9.27 -4.78 -0.90
CA ALA A 346 -9.69 -4.23 0.39
C ALA A 346 -8.53 -4.19 1.39
N TYR A 347 -7.72 -5.25 1.44
CA TYR A 347 -6.52 -5.30 2.29
C TYR A 347 -5.45 -4.31 1.83
N SER A 348 -5.20 -4.19 0.52
CA SER A 348 -4.30 -3.16 -0.03
C SER A 348 -4.74 -1.77 0.41
N ILE A 349 -6.01 -1.40 0.21
CA ILE A 349 -6.53 -0.06 0.55
C ILE A 349 -6.37 0.22 2.05
N ALA A 350 -6.81 -0.70 2.92
CA ALA A 350 -6.74 -0.50 4.37
C ALA A 350 -5.29 -0.40 4.89
N THR A 351 -4.35 -1.10 4.23
CA THR A 351 -2.91 -1.06 4.53
C THR A 351 -2.27 0.23 4.06
N GLU A 352 -2.60 0.70 2.85
CA GLU A 352 -2.00 1.89 2.24
C GLU A 352 -2.46 3.20 2.90
N VAL A 353 -3.65 3.22 3.51
CA VAL A 353 -4.09 4.33 4.37
C VAL A 353 -3.28 4.37 5.68
N GLY A 354 -2.86 3.21 6.20
CA GLY A 354 -1.97 3.08 7.37
C GLY A 354 -2.59 3.42 8.73
N CYS A 355 -3.34 4.53 8.83
CA CYS A 355 -3.70 5.16 10.09
C CYS A 355 -5.15 5.71 10.10
N GLY A 356 -5.58 6.28 11.23
CA GLY A 356 -6.93 6.83 11.39
C GLY A 356 -8.06 5.80 11.29
N ASP A 357 -9.29 6.26 11.15
CA ASP A 357 -10.47 5.41 10.98
C ASP A 357 -10.90 5.31 9.49
N GLU A 358 -12.11 4.81 9.25
CA GLU A 358 -12.70 4.67 7.92
C GLU A 358 -12.93 6.00 7.18
N SER A 359 -12.84 7.16 7.86
CA SER A 359 -12.92 8.47 7.22
C SER A 359 -11.69 8.79 6.37
N GLN A 360 -10.58 8.09 6.60
CA GLN A 360 -9.32 8.27 5.86
C GLN A 360 -9.26 7.50 4.53
N LEU A 361 -10.21 6.61 4.31
CA LEU A 361 -10.33 5.84 3.07
C LEU A 361 -10.77 6.73 1.89
N PRO A 362 -10.34 6.44 0.65
CA PRO A 362 -10.85 7.10 -0.55
C PRO A 362 -12.39 7.18 -0.58
N PRO A 363 -13.00 8.28 -1.06
CA PRO A 363 -14.45 8.43 -1.05
C PRO A 363 -15.16 7.34 -1.89
N ARG A 364 -16.44 7.09 -1.62
CA ARG A 364 -17.30 6.22 -2.46
C ARG A 364 -17.27 6.69 -3.91
N GLY A 365 -17.35 5.75 -4.87
CA GLY A 365 -17.19 6.02 -6.29
C GLY A 365 -15.75 6.31 -6.75
N HIS A 366 -14.74 6.32 -5.85
CA HIS A 366 -13.34 6.38 -6.28
C HIS A 366 -12.98 5.14 -7.10
N SER A 367 -12.26 5.32 -8.20
CA SER A 367 -11.85 4.25 -9.13
C SER A 367 -11.07 3.10 -8.50
N VAL A 368 -10.58 3.26 -7.27
CA VAL A 368 -9.83 2.22 -6.55
C VAL A 368 -10.74 1.05 -6.17
N TYR A 369 -12.03 1.32 -5.99
CA TYR A 369 -13.06 0.37 -5.63
C TYR A 369 -13.69 -0.35 -6.82
N THR A 370 -13.42 0.12 -8.04
CA THR A 370 -13.99 -0.42 -9.26
C THR A 370 -13.28 -1.71 -9.64
N TRP A 371 -14.06 -2.73 -10.02
CA TRP A 371 -13.55 -3.99 -10.55
C TRP A 371 -12.63 -3.81 -11.78
N PRO A 372 -11.58 -4.63 -11.95
CA PRO A 372 -10.70 -4.56 -13.11
C PRO A 372 -11.46 -4.91 -14.41
N SER A 373 -11.26 -4.12 -15.46
CA SER A 373 -11.91 -4.38 -16.75
C SER A 373 -11.38 -5.63 -17.46
N ASP A 374 -10.17 -6.06 -17.12
CA ASP A 374 -9.49 -7.23 -17.70
C ASP A 374 -9.62 -8.51 -16.85
N LEU A 375 -10.47 -8.51 -15.81
CA LEU A 375 -10.71 -9.68 -14.95
C LEU A 375 -12.17 -10.18 -15.05
N LEU A 376 -12.36 -11.50 -15.16
CA LEU A 376 -13.67 -12.15 -15.12
C LEU A 376 -14.47 -11.69 -13.90
N LYS A 377 -15.70 -11.24 -14.12
CA LYS A 377 -16.53 -10.65 -13.08
C LYS A 377 -17.47 -11.69 -12.49
N PRO A 378 -17.57 -11.82 -11.15
CA PRO A 378 -18.56 -12.69 -10.55
C PRO A 378 -19.97 -12.11 -10.72
N GLN A 379 -20.97 -12.99 -10.75
CA GLN A 379 -22.37 -12.56 -10.80
C GLN A 379 -22.85 -12.05 -9.44
N LEU A 380 -22.32 -12.62 -8.36
CA LEU A 380 -22.62 -12.24 -6.99
C LEU A 380 -21.36 -12.31 -6.13
N ALA A 381 -21.14 -11.28 -5.32
CA ALA A 381 -20.14 -11.27 -4.26
C ALA A 381 -20.85 -11.08 -2.91
N LEU A 382 -20.55 -11.95 -1.95
CA LEU A 382 -21.12 -11.96 -0.61
C LEU A 382 -20.06 -11.55 0.41
N LEU A 383 -20.37 -10.63 1.30
CA LEU A 383 -19.51 -10.26 2.43
C LEU A 383 -20.06 -10.85 3.72
N LEU A 384 -19.38 -11.85 4.29
CA LEU A 384 -19.73 -12.38 5.60
C LEU A 384 -19.18 -11.45 6.68
N MET A 385 -20.08 -10.86 7.46
CA MET A 385 -19.74 -10.03 8.61
C MET A 385 -20.17 -10.71 9.90
N VAL A 386 -19.35 -10.58 10.94
CA VAL A 386 -19.65 -11.11 12.28
C VAL A 386 -19.41 -9.99 13.27
N ASN A 387 -20.29 -9.87 14.26
CA ASN A 387 -20.06 -8.92 15.35
C ASN A 387 -18.76 -9.21 16.12
N GLU A 388 -18.16 -8.17 16.70
CA GLU A 388 -16.83 -8.29 17.33
C GLU A 388 -16.79 -9.31 18.48
N THR A 389 -17.88 -9.44 19.25
CA THR A 389 -17.99 -10.39 20.36
C THR A 389 -17.89 -11.84 19.88
N SER A 390 -18.70 -12.20 18.88
CA SER A 390 -18.70 -13.53 18.25
C SER A 390 -17.39 -13.82 17.52
N ARG A 391 -16.77 -12.79 16.90
CA ARG A 391 -15.47 -12.93 16.25
C ARG A 391 -14.36 -13.21 17.27
N GLY A 392 -14.33 -12.48 18.39
CA GLY A 392 -13.38 -12.68 19.48
C GLY A 392 -13.44 -14.09 20.08
N ALA A 393 -14.66 -14.61 20.32
CA ALA A 393 -14.87 -15.97 20.80
C ALA A 393 -14.32 -17.03 19.82
N ARG A 394 -14.54 -16.85 18.51
CA ARG A 394 -14.05 -17.77 17.47
C ARG A 394 -12.52 -17.73 17.31
N LEU A 395 -11.89 -16.57 17.53
CA LEU A 395 -10.44 -16.42 17.48
C LEU A 395 -9.73 -17.07 18.67
N ALA A 396 -10.34 -17.04 19.85
CA ALA A 396 -9.79 -17.69 21.05
C ALA A 396 -9.70 -19.23 20.91
N GLY A 397 -10.52 -19.83 20.05
CA GLY A 397 -10.50 -21.27 19.76
C GLY A 397 -9.50 -21.71 18.68
N ARG A 398 -8.79 -20.78 18.02
CA ARG A 398 -7.81 -21.12 16.98
C ARG A 398 -6.40 -21.26 17.58
N GLY A 399 -5.84 -22.46 17.49
CA GLY A 399 -4.42 -22.74 17.76
C GLY A 399 -3.60 -22.83 16.46
N MET A 400 -2.36 -22.32 16.51
CA MET A 400 -1.29 -22.34 15.49
C MET A 400 -1.21 -21.18 14.46
N GLY A 401 0.04 -20.89 14.06
CA GLY A 401 0.60 -19.84 13.19
C GLY A 401 -0.33 -18.82 12.55
N LYS A 402 -0.15 -17.54 12.91
CA LYS A 402 -0.87 -16.39 12.32
C LYS A 402 0.06 -15.58 11.43
N THR A 403 -0.42 -15.18 10.26
CA THR A 403 0.24 -14.20 9.40
C THR A 403 0.28 -12.82 10.09
N GLU A 404 1.16 -11.91 9.65
CA GLU A 404 1.19 -10.54 10.16
C GLU A 404 -0.16 -9.81 9.98
N GLU A 405 -0.86 -10.08 8.87
CA GLU A 405 -2.19 -9.53 8.62
C GLU A 405 -3.22 -10.04 9.61
N GLU A 406 -3.20 -11.34 9.93
CA GLU A 406 -4.07 -11.93 10.97
C GLU A 406 -3.75 -11.35 12.35
N ILE A 407 -2.46 -11.17 12.69
CA ILE A 407 -2.02 -10.52 13.93
C ILE A 407 -2.53 -9.07 13.99
N ARG A 408 -2.42 -8.33 12.88
CA ARG A 408 -2.90 -6.93 12.80
C ARG A 408 -4.42 -6.85 12.88
N LEU A 409 -5.13 -7.77 12.23
CA LEU A 409 -6.59 -7.92 12.32
C LEU A 409 -7.06 -8.26 13.73
N GLU A 410 -6.26 -8.94 14.52
CA GLU A 410 -6.59 -9.22 15.92
C GLU A 410 -6.38 -7.98 16.79
N LYS A 411 -5.25 -7.31 16.63
CA LYS A 411 -4.80 -6.23 17.53
C LYS A 411 -5.43 -4.86 17.24
N SER A 412 -5.76 -4.54 15.99
CA SER A 412 -6.18 -3.19 15.59
C SER A 412 -7.64 -3.09 15.18
N LEU A 413 -8.46 -2.44 16.02
CA LEU A 413 -9.86 -2.13 15.69
C LEU A 413 -9.96 -1.15 14.51
N LEU A 414 -9.12 -0.12 14.48
CA LEU A 414 -9.12 0.87 13.40
C LEU A 414 -8.81 0.23 12.03
N PHE A 415 -7.81 -0.66 11.98
CA PHE A 415 -7.51 -1.40 10.75
C PHE A 415 -8.71 -2.25 10.29
N ARG A 416 -9.40 -2.93 11.21
CA ARG A 416 -10.61 -3.71 10.89
C ARG A 416 -11.72 -2.82 10.34
N LYS A 417 -11.99 -1.67 10.95
CA LYS A 417 -12.99 -0.71 10.47
C LYS A 417 -12.69 -0.25 9.05
N ARG A 418 -11.43 0.15 8.78
CA ARG A 418 -10.99 0.53 7.43
C ARG A 418 -11.16 -0.62 6.44
N LEU A 419 -10.81 -1.83 6.82
CA LEU A 419 -10.93 -2.98 5.95
C LEU A 419 -12.41 -3.31 5.62
N VAL A 420 -13.28 -3.32 6.62
CA VAL A 420 -14.72 -3.55 6.42
C VAL A 420 -15.30 -2.46 5.53
N GLU A 421 -15.03 -1.19 5.81
CA GLU A 421 -15.55 -0.10 4.99
C GLU A 421 -14.97 -0.15 3.57
N ALA A 422 -13.71 -0.55 3.37
CA ALA A 422 -13.16 -0.76 2.03
C ALA A 422 -13.95 -1.81 1.24
N TYR A 423 -14.34 -2.94 1.85
CA TYR A 423 -15.26 -3.89 1.21
C TYR A 423 -16.62 -3.26 0.89
N LEU A 424 -17.21 -2.51 1.82
CA LEU A 424 -18.53 -1.88 1.64
C LEU A 424 -18.55 -0.77 0.57
N ARG A 425 -17.38 -0.27 0.15
CA ARG A 425 -17.23 0.73 -0.92
C ARG A 425 -16.93 0.12 -2.29
N MET A 426 -16.69 -1.19 -2.39
CA MET A 426 -16.41 -1.87 -3.67
C MET A 426 -17.59 -1.79 -4.63
N GLU A 427 -17.28 -1.68 -5.92
CA GLU A 427 -18.27 -1.48 -6.98
C GLU A 427 -17.98 -2.36 -8.21
N ASN A 428 -19.06 -2.71 -8.92
CA ASN A 428 -19.03 -3.43 -10.20
C ASN A 428 -18.36 -4.83 -10.20
N PRO A 429 -18.67 -5.74 -9.27
CA PRO A 429 -19.87 -5.73 -8.44
C PRO A 429 -19.56 -5.30 -7.00
N GLY A 430 -20.54 -4.63 -6.38
CA GLY A 430 -20.53 -4.44 -4.94
C GLY A 430 -20.85 -5.74 -4.20
N LEU A 431 -20.57 -5.78 -2.90
CA LEU A 431 -20.80 -6.97 -2.08
C LEU A 431 -22.14 -6.89 -1.35
N LYS A 432 -22.88 -8.00 -1.35
CA LYS A 432 -24.07 -8.17 -0.52
C LYS A 432 -23.65 -8.70 0.86
N VAL A 433 -23.98 -7.95 1.90
CA VAL A 433 -23.66 -8.34 3.28
C VAL A 433 -24.54 -9.50 3.74
N ILE A 434 -23.91 -10.50 4.35
CA ILE A 434 -24.53 -11.58 5.12
C ILE A 434 -24.11 -11.43 6.58
N ASP A 435 -25.07 -11.24 7.47
CA ASP A 435 -24.80 -11.29 8.91
C ASP A 435 -24.57 -12.74 9.35
N ALA A 436 -23.34 -13.04 9.72
CA ALA A 436 -22.86 -14.33 10.16
C ALA A 436 -22.78 -14.45 11.71
N SER A 437 -23.46 -13.55 12.43
CA SER A 437 -23.53 -13.53 13.89
C SER A 437 -24.47 -14.58 14.50
N GLY A 438 -25.45 -15.06 13.72
CA GLY A 438 -26.39 -16.11 14.13
C GLY A 438 -25.82 -17.53 14.08
N SER A 439 -26.71 -18.52 14.19
CA SER A 439 -26.41 -19.96 14.03
C SER A 439 -26.00 -20.31 12.59
N LYS A 440 -25.33 -21.45 12.39
CA LYS A 440 -24.91 -21.90 11.05
C LYS A 440 -26.10 -22.05 10.10
N GLU A 441 -27.25 -22.43 10.63
CA GLU A 441 -28.51 -22.66 9.92
C GLU A 441 -29.14 -21.33 9.48
N GLU A 442 -29.22 -20.35 10.37
CA GLU A 442 -29.74 -19.00 10.05
C GLU A 442 -28.89 -18.31 9.00
N VAL A 443 -27.56 -18.38 9.14
CA VAL A 443 -26.62 -17.79 8.19
C VAL A 443 -26.74 -18.45 6.81
N PHE A 444 -26.88 -19.78 6.78
CA PHE A 444 -27.08 -20.51 5.53
C PHE A 444 -28.44 -20.17 4.90
N ALA A 445 -29.53 -20.13 5.67
CA ALA A 445 -30.85 -19.78 5.16
C ALA A 445 -30.89 -18.36 4.59
N SER A 446 -30.27 -17.39 5.30
CA SER A 446 -30.10 -16.00 4.80
C SER A 446 -29.30 -15.96 3.49
N THR A 447 -28.24 -16.75 3.40
CA THR A 447 -27.43 -16.87 2.18
C THR A 447 -28.25 -17.43 1.02
N VAL A 448 -29.01 -18.51 1.26
CA VAL A 448 -29.90 -19.11 0.25
C VAL A 448 -30.96 -18.12 -0.22
N GLN A 449 -31.52 -17.31 0.68
CA GLN A 449 -32.46 -16.27 0.30
C GLN A 449 -31.83 -15.24 -0.64
N VAL A 450 -30.60 -14.79 -0.36
CA VAL A 450 -29.88 -13.89 -1.27
C VAL A 450 -29.64 -14.55 -2.63
N LEU A 451 -29.32 -15.85 -2.69
CA LEU A 451 -29.15 -16.54 -3.97
C LEU A 451 -30.45 -16.56 -4.80
N LYS A 452 -31.61 -16.74 -4.14
CA LYS A 452 -32.93 -16.64 -4.79
C LYS A 452 -33.20 -15.22 -5.29
N ASP A 453 -32.89 -14.20 -4.50
CA ASP A 453 -33.08 -12.79 -4.87
C ASP A 453 -32.26 -12.42 -6.12
N PHE A 454 -31.09 -13.04 -6.29
CA PHE A 454 -30.22 -12.88 -7.46
C PHE A 454 -30.51 -13.87 -8.59
N LYS A 455 -31.60 -14.67 -8.49
CA LYS A 455 -32.01 -15.68 -9.48
C LYS A 455 -30.92 -16.72 -9.80
N ILE A 456 -30.09 -17.01 -8.81
CA ILE A 456 -29.07 -18.08 -8.89
C ILE A 456 -29.72 -19.43 -8.54
N LEU A 457 -30.71 -19.40 -7.66
CA LEU A 457 -31.59 -20.53 -7.37
C LEU A 457 -32.97 -20.22 -7.91
N ASP A 458 -33.61 -21.23 -8.50
CA ASP A 458 -35.00 -21.13 -8.90
C ASP A 458 -35.88 -20.89 -7.66
N THR A 459 -36.85 -19.99 -7.83
CA THR A 459 -37.81 -19.61 -6.80
C THR A 459 -38.98 -20.59 -6.75
N GLU A 460 -38.75 -21.89 -6.91
CA GLU A 460 -39.71 -22.98 -6.62
C GLU A 460 -39.14 -24.33 -7.12
N THR A 461 -38.82 -25.21 -6.18
CA THR A 461 -38.98 -26.67 -6.34
C THR A 461 -39.42 -27.19 -4.98
N GLU A 462 -40.60 -26.75 -4.54
CA GLU A 462 -41.38 -27.51 -3.58
C GLU A 462 -42.20 -28.53 -4.38
N HIS A 463 -41.72 -29.78 -4.38
CA HIS A 463 -42.49 -30.96 -4.74
C HIS A 463 -42.59 -31.87 -3.53
#